data_AF-A0A975DFN8-F1
#
_entry.id   AF-A0A975DFN8-F1
#
_cell.length_a   1.000
_cell.length_b   1.000
_cell.length_c   1.000
_cell.angle_alpha   90.00
_cell.angle_beta   90.00
_cell.angle_gamma   90.00
#
_symmetry.space_group_name_H-M   'P 1'
#
loop_
_entity.id
_entity.type
_entity.pdbx_description
1 polymer ?
#
loop_
_entity_poly.entity_id
_entity_poly.type
_entity_poly.pdbx_seq_one_letter_code
_entity_poly.pdbx_strand_id
1 'polypeptide(L)'
;MKRIFIPLALAFSLSACQTAYYSAMEKVGVHKRDILIDRVENTKESQEASQEQFQSALERLTQLIQFDGKELQAVYEQLNDDYESSLKAAEAVSSNINKVEDVATALFEEWEDELQQYSNPSLKRESEKKLSQTKRQFEKLLRSMRTSESKMDPVLASLKDNVLYLKHNLNAQAVAAIRGEFTNLKRDIQTLITDMNRSIADSNRFIEQMNKG
;
A
#
# COMPACT_ATOMS: atom_id res chain seq x y z
N MET A 1 13.19 -55.23 1.49
CA MET A 1 12.68 -54.04 2.20
C MET A 1 13.84 -53.08 2.48
N LYS A 2 13.98 -51.99 1.72
CA LYS A 2 14.82 -50.85 2.10
C LYS A 2 14.03 -49.59 1.74
N ARG A 3 13.49 -48.94 2.78
CA ARG A 3 12.74 -47.68 2.65
C ARG A 3 13.78 -46.55 2.55
N ILE A 4 13.81 -45.87 1.42
CA ILE A 4 14.62 -44.66 1.22
C ILE A 4 13.83 -43.50 1.82
N PHE A 5 14.33 -42.94 2.92
CA PHE A 5 13.84 -41.69 3.50
C PHE A 5 14.50 -40.52 2.76
N ILE A 6 13.71 -39.70 2.08
CA ILE A 6 14.15 -38.41 1.53
C ILE A 6 13.90 -37.36 2.63
N PRO A 7 14.91 -36.62 3.11
CA PRO A 7 14.68 -35.53 4.04
C PRO A 7 14.15 -34.32 3.25
N LEU A 8 12.87 -34.00 3.47
CA LEU A 8 12.24 -32.75 3.06
C LEU A 8 12.74 -31.64 4.00
N ALA A 9 13.89 -31.05 3.70
CA ALA A 9 14.45 -29.94 4.47
C ALA A 9 15.15 -28.94 3.54
N LEU A 10 14.37 -28.18 2.77
CA LEU A 10 14.88 -26.99 2.08
C LEU A 10 13.74 -26.03 1.72
N ALA A 11 13.13 -25.41 2.73
CA ALA A 11 12.12 -24.36 2.54
C ALA A 11 12.15 -23.30 3.66
N PHE A 12 13.34 -22.93 4.15
CA PHE A 12 13.51 -21.93 5.23
C PHE A 12 14.38 -20.72 4.84
N SER A 13 14.67 -20.50 3.56
CA SER A 13 15.74 -19.57 3.13
C SER A 13 15.29 -18.17 2.70
N LEU A 14 14.03 -17.78 2.86
CA LEU A 14 13.58 -16.44 2.42
C LEU A 14 13.63 -15.38 3.54
N SER A 15 13.45 -15.77 4.81
CA SER A 15 13.51 -14.83 5.95
C SER A 15 14.94 -14.37 6.27
N ALA A 16 15.93 -15.26 6.09
CA ALA A 16 17.33 -14.97 6.44
C ALA A 16 18.00 -13.93 5.52
N CYS A 17 17.50 -13.75 4.29
CA CYS A 17 18.04 -12.79 3.34
C CYS A 17 17.76 -11.33 3.76
N GLN A 18 16.61 -11.05 4.37
CA GLN A 18 16.26 -9.71 4.84
C GLN A 18 17.08 -9.32 6.08
N THR A 19 17.24 -10.24 7.05
CA THR A 19 18.09 -10.02 8.22
C THR A 19 19.53 -9.71 7.81
N ALA A 20 20.10 -10.51 6.90
CA ALA A 20 21.45 -10.27 6.39
C ALA A 20 21.59 -8.92 5.65
N TYR A 21 20.57 -8.52 4.88
CA TYR A 21 20.53 -7.23 4.19
C TYR A 21 20.54 -6.06 5.18
N TYR A 22 19.67 -6.06 6.20
CA TYR A 22 19.63 -4.97 7.20
C TYR A 22 20.90 -4.92 8.05
N SER A 23 21.44 -6.08 8.46
CA SER A 23 22.71 -6.11 9.19
C SER A 23 23.91 -5.62 8.36
N ALA A 24 23.87 -5.75 7.03
CA ALA A 24 24.89 -5.17 6.15
C ALA A 24 24.76 -3.64 6.05
N MET A 25 23.53 -3.12 6.00
CA MET A 25 23.24 -1.68 6.02
C MET A 25 23.67 -1.00 7.33
N GLU A 26 23.49 -1.67 8.47
CA GLU A 26 23.95 -1.16 9.77
C GLU A 26 25.47 -1.07 9.89
N LYS A 27 26.21 -2.01 9.28
CA LYS A 27 27.67 -1.96 9.22
C LYS A 27 28.20 -0.75 8.44
N VAL A 28 27.39 -0.16 7.58
CA VAL A 28 27.70 1.08 6.85
C VAL A 28 26.97 2.31 7.44
N GLY A 29 26.38 2.18 8.63
CA GLY A 29 25.83 3.28 9.42
C GLY A 29 24.35 3.61 9.19
N VAL A 30 23.60 2.75 8.48
CA VAL A 30 22.16 2.95 8.25
C VAL A 30 21.36 2.05 9.19
N HIS A 31 20.60 2.65 10.11
CA HIS A 31 19.83 1.91 11.11
C HIS A 31 18.45 1.48 10.57
N LYS A 32 17.93 0.34 11.01
CA LYS A 32 16.58 -0.15 10.63
C LYS A 32 15.47 0.88 10.89
N ARG A 33 15.66 1.76 11.89
CA ARG A 33 14.77 2.89 12.18
C ARG A 33 14.67 3.86 11.01
N ASP A 34 15.79 4.26 10.43
CA ASP A 34 15.84 5.19 9.30
C ASP A 34 15.26 4.53 8.05
N ILE A 35 15.59 3.25 7.83
CA ILE A 35 14.99 2.45 6.76
C ILE A 35 13.47 2.40 6.91
N LEU A 36 12.95 2.20 8.13
CA LEU A 36 11.51 2.17 8.38
C LEU A 36 10.85 3.51 8.05
N ILE A 37 11.46 4.63 8.46
CA ILE A 37 10.97 5.97 8.13
C ILE A 37 10.91 6.16 6.61
N ASP A 38 11.99 5.82 5.90
CA ASP A 38 12.05 5.91 4.43
C ASP A 38 10.98 5.04 3.77
N ARG A 39 10.73 3.82 4.26
CA ARG A 39 9.69 2.94 3.70
C ARG A 39 8.29 3.51 3.92
N VAL A 40 8.03 4.11 5.09
CA VAL A 40 6.74 4.75 5.37
C VAL A 40 6.55 5.98 4.47
N GLU A 41 7.60 6.77 4.25
CA GLU A 41 7.58 7.93 3.34
C GLU A 41 7.30 7.49 1.89
N ASN A 42 8.03 6.49 1.39
CA ASN A 42 7.78 5.93 0.05
C ASN A 42 6.36 5.36 -0.10
N THR A 43 5.81 4.76 0.96
CA THR A 43 4.43 4.25 0.94
C THR A 43 3.43 5.40 0.86
N LYS A 44 3.67 6.48 1.61
CA LYS A 44 2.86 7.71 1.56
C LYS A 44 2.85 8.31 0.15
N GLU A 45 4.02 8.50 -0.47
CA GLU A 45 4.13 9.01 -1.85
C GLU A 45 3.41 8.10 -2.85
N SER A 46 3.52 6.78 -2.69
CA SER A 46 2.79 5.81 -3.52
C SER A 46 1.28 5.91 -3.35
N GLN A 47 0.78 6.20 -2.15
CA GLN A 47 -0.64 6.43 -1.89
C GLN A 47 -1.12 7.74 -2.54
N GLU A 48 -0.33 8.81 -2.45
CA GLU A 48 -0.61 10.11 -3.11
C GLU A 48 -0.70 9.94 -4.64
N ALA A 49 0.29 9.28 -5.25
CA ALA A 49 0.26 8.98 -6.68
C ALA A 49 -0.95 8.12 -7.07
N SER A 50 -1.32 7.13 -6.24
CA SER A 50 -2.50 6.31 -6.48
C SER A 50 -3.81 7.12 -6.42
N GLN A 51 -3.93 8.07 -5.49
CA GLN A 51 -5.07 8.99 -5.42
C GLN A 51 -5.23 9.79 -6.72
N GLU A 52 -4.12 10.32 -7.26
CA GLU A 52 -4.13 11.08 -8.52
C GLU A 52 -4.63 10.24 -9.70
N GLN A 53 -4.22 8.96 -9.78
CA GLN A 53 -4.68 8.07 -10.85
C GLN A 53 -6.18 7.79 -10.74
N PHE A 54 -6.68 7.45 -9.54
CA PHE A 54 -8.11 7.20 -9.34
C PHE A 54 -8.97 8.44 -9.55
N GLN A 55 -8.46 9.62 -9.19
CA GLN A 55 -9.11 10.90 -9.46
C GLN A 55 -9.18 11.18 -10.96
N SER A 56 -8.09 10.95 -11.70
CA SER A 56 -8.05 11.11 -13.16
C SER A 56 -9.06 10.18 -13.85
N ALA A 57 -9.09 8.90 -13.46
CA ALA A 57 -10.08 7.94 -13.95
C ALA A 57 -11.52 8.42 -13.68
N LEU A 58 -11.80 8.95 -12.49
CA LEU A 58 -13.11 9.51 -12.13
C LEU A 58 -13.51 10.71 -12.99
N GLU A 59 -12.55 11.57 -13.33
CA GLU A 59 -12.78 12.70 -14.22
C GLU A 59 -13.13 12.24 -15.63
N ARG A 60 -12.42 11.25 -16.18
CA ARG A 60 -12.73 10.69 -17.50
C ARG A 60 -14.09 10.00 -17.53
N LEU A 61 -14.43 9.26 -16.48
CA LEU A 61 -15.79 8.70 -16.31
C LEU A 61 -16.86 9.79 -16.32
N THR A 62 -16.62 10.90 -15.62
CA THR A 62 -17.57 12.03 -15.56
C THR A 62 -17.74 12.67 -16.94
N GLN A 63 -16.65 12.84 -17.70
CA GLN A 63 -16.68 13.37 -19.07
C GLN A 63 -17.48 12.46 -20.01
N LEU A 64 -17.32 11.13 -19.91
CA LEU A 64 -18.11 10.18 -20.70
C LEU A 64 -19.62 10.32 -20.43
N ILE A 65 -20.03 10.50 -19.18
CA ILE A 65 -21.46 10.61 -18.81
C ILE A 65 -22.11 11.88 -19.36
N GLN A 66 -21.35 12.98 -19.41
CA GLN A 66 -21.81 14.30 -19.84
C GLN A 66 -21.74 14.50 -21.36
N PHE A 67 -21.46 13.43 -22.11
CA PHE A 67 -21.00 13.54 -23.48
C PHE A 67 -22.11 13.74 -24.54
N ASP A 68 -21.86 14.66 -25.49
CA ASP A 68 -22.81 15.08 -26.56
C ASP A 68 -22.38 14.73 -28.00
N GLY A 69 -21.34 13.91 -28.23
CA GLY A 69 -21.22 13.12 -29.47
C GLY A 69 -19.93 13.17 -30.33
N LYS A 70 -18.98 14.11 -30.14
CA LYS A 70 -17.80 14.26 -31.06
C LYS A 70 -16.39 13.76 -30.63
N GLU A 71 -16.22 13.16 -29.45
CA GLU A 71 -14.91 12.92 -28.78
C GLU A 71 -14.92 11.64 -27.92
N LEU A 72 -15.94 10.77 -28.07
CA LEU A 72 -16.18 9.64 -27.17
C LEU A 72 -14.99 8.65 -27.15
N GLN A 73 -14.38 8.42 -28.32
CA GLN A 73 -13.21 7.57 -28.48
C GLN A 73 -12.00 8.10 -27.71
N ALA A 74 -11.69 9.39 -27.82
CA ALA A 74 -10.54 10.00 -27.18
C ALA A 74 -10.66 9.95 -25.64
N VAL A 75 -11.86 10.21 -25.10
CA VAL A 75 -12.12 10.13 -23.66
C VAL A 75 -12.04 8.68 -23.17
N TYR A 76 -12.55 7.72 -23.95
CA TYR A 76 -12.43 6.29 -23.64
C TYR A 76 -10.96 5.84 -23.60
N GLU A 77 -10.14 6.23 -24.57
CA GLU A 77 -8.72 5.89 -24.60
C GLU A 77 -7.99 6.40 -23.35
N GLN A 78 -8.26 7.65 -22.95
CA GLN A 78 -7.72 8.21 -21.72
C GLN A 78 -8.21 7.47 -20.47
N LEU A 79 -9.50 7.08 -20.41
CA LEU A 79 -10.01 6.27 -19.30
C LEU A 79 -9.31 4.91 -19.20
N ASN A 80 -9.02 4.28 -20.34
CA ASN A 80 -8.28 3.02 -20.37
C ASN A 80 -6.85 3.20 -19.85
N ASP A 81 -6.18 4.28 -20.26
CA ASP A 81 -4.84 4.61 -19.78
C ASP A 81 -4.80 4.93 -18.28
N ASP A 82 -5.82 5.65 -17.79
CA ASP A 82 -5.99 5.94 -16.36
C ASP A 82 -6.23 4.64 -15.56
N TYR A 83 -7.04 3.70 -16.09
CA TYR A 83 -7.25 2.40 -15.46
C TYR A 83 -5.94 1.60 -15.32
N GLU A 84 -5.15 1.50 -16.40
CA GLU A 84 -3.86 0.80 -16.37
C GLU A 84 -2.85 1.47 -15.41
N SER A 85 -2.91 2.79 -15.30
CA SER A 85 -2.08 3.56 -14.37
C SER A 85 -2.53 3.39 -12.93
N SER A 86 -3.84 3.38 -12.66
CA SER A 86 -4.40 3.05 -11.34
C SER A 86 -4.02 1.64 -10.90
N LEU A 87 -4.03 0.66 -11.81
CA LEU A 87 -3.63 -0.72 -11.52
C LEU A 87 -2.18 -0.79 -11.05
N LYS A 88 -1.25 -0.20 -11.81
CA LYS A 88 0.18 -0.14 -11.43
C LYS A 88 0.40 0.59 -10.11
N ALA A 89 -0.32 1.68 -9.88
CA ALA A 89 -0.22 2.44 -8.64
C ALA A 89 -0.71 1.62 -7.43
N ALA A 90 -1.78 0.84 -7.57
CA ALA A 90 -2.28 -0.04 -6.51
C ALA A 90 -1.29 -1.18 -6.19
N GLU A 91 -0.66 -1.78 -7.21
CA GLU A 91 0.40 -2.77 -7.03
C GLU A 91 1.61 -2.18 -6.29
N ALA A 92 2.00 -0.94 -6.63
CA ALA A 92 3.08 -0.23 -5.96
C ALA A 92 2.76 0.03 -4.48
N VAL A 93 1.53 0.46 -4.16
CA VAL A 93 1.09 0.64 -2.76
C VAL A 93 1.18 -0.68 -2.01
N SER A 94 0.62 -1.75 -2.56
CA SER A 94 0.65 -3.08 -1.94
C SER A 94 2.08 -3.57 -1.66
N SER A 95 2.97 -3.41 -2.64
CA SER A 95 4.39 -3.74 -2.50
C SER A 95 5.09 -2.93 -1.41
N ASN A 96 4.79 -1.63 -1.31
CA ASN A 96 5.43 -0.75 -0.33
C ASN A 96 4.92 -1.02 1.10
N ILE A 97 3.63 -1.31 1.27
CA ILE A 97 3.09 -1.72 2.59
C ILE A 97 3.78 -2.99 3.08
N ASN A 98 3.98 -3.99 2.21
CA ASN A 98 4.70 -5.22 2.57
C ASN A 98 6.13 -4.91 3.05
N LYS A 99 6.87 -4.04 2.34
CA LYS A 99 8.23 -3.64 2.74
C LYS A 99 8.27 -2.89 4.08
N VAL A 100 7.26 -2.07 4.37
CA VAL A 100 7.11 -1.40 5.67
C VAL A 100 6.94 -2.43 6.78
N GLU A 101 6.07 -3.43 6.56
CA GLU A 101 5.81 -4.52 7.51
C GLU A 101 7.05 -5.38 7.79
N ASP A 102 7.80 -5.73 6.74
CA ASP A 102 9.04 -6.51 6.85
C ASP A 102 10.10 -5.79 7.71
N VAL A 103 10.37 -4.50 7.41
CA VAL A 103 11.37 -3.72 8.15
C VAL A 103 10.96 -3.52 9.60
N ALA A 104 9.68 -3.21 9.84
CA ALA A 104 9.18 -3.00 11.20
C ALA A 104 9.29 -4.27 12.03
N THR A 105 8.96 -5.44 11.46
CA THR A 105 9.09 -6.74 12.11
C THR A 105 10.54 -6.99 12.52
N ALA A 106 11.49 -6.83 11.58
CA ALA A 106 12.91 -7.00 11.87
C ALA A 106 13.43 -6.04 12.95
N LEU A 107 13.00 -4.77 12.91
CA LEU A 107 13.37 -3.77 13.93
C LEU A 107 12.84 -4.13 15.31
N PHE A 108 11.59 -4.60 15.40
CA PHE A 108 10.98 -4.95 16.68
C PHE A 108 11.55 -6.22 17.29
N GLU A 109 11.84 -7.23 16.47
CA GLU A 109 12.50 -8.46 16.93
C GLU A 109 13.88 -8.17 17.52
N GLU A 110 14.71 -7.39 16.80
CA GLU A 110 16.03 -7.00 17.30
C GLU A 110 15.94 -6.19 18.59
N TRP A 111 15.01 -5.22 18.67
CA TRP A 111 14.84 -4.43 19.88
C TRP A 111 14.44 -5.31 21.07
N GLU A 112 13.58 -6.32 20.87
CA GLU A 112 13.22 -7.28 21.94
C GLU A 112 14.39 -8.12 22.43
N ASP A 113 15.28 -8.53 21.53
CA ASP A 113 16.50 -9.25 21.87
C ASP A 113 17.48 -8.37 22.66
N GLU A 114 17.66 -7.11 22.24
CA GLU A 114 18.51 -6.14 22.93
C GLU A 114 17.98 -5.76 24.33
N LEU A 115 16.66 -5.79 24.54
CA LEU A 115 16.06 -5.60 25.86
C LEU A 115 16.55 -6.63 26.90
N GLN A 116 16.97 -7.82 26.47
CA GLN A 116 17.53 -8.85 27.36
C GLN A 116 18.98 -8.57 27.76
N GLN A 117 19.67 -7.69 27.05
CA GLN A 117 21.08 -7.39 27.25
C GLN A 117 21.32 -6.26 28.25
N TYR A 118 20.27 -5.50 28.62
CA TYR A 118 20.38 -4.43 29.61
C TYR A 118 20.73 -4.96 31.00
N SER A 119 21.80 -4.43 31.58
CA SER A 119 22.17 -4.63 32.99
C SER A 119 21.47 -3.64 33.94
N ASN A 120 21.07 -2.46 33.45
CA ASN A 120 20.38 -1.44 34.24
C ASN A 120 18.85 -1.60 34.14
N PRO A 121 18.14 -1.95 35.23
CA PRO A 121 16.69 -2.18 35.18
C PRO A 121 15.86 -0.93 34.84
N SER A 122 16.35 0.27 35.17
CA SER A 122 15.64 1.51 34.85
C SER A 122 15.69 1.79 33.35
N LEU A 123 16.86 1.62 32.72
CA LEU A 123 17.03 1.80 31.28
C LEU A 123 16.25 0.74 30.48
N LYS A 124 16.25 -0.52 30.96
CA LYS A 124 15.43 -1.59 30.36
C LYS A 124 13.96 -1.22 30.33
N ARG A 125 13.38 -0.79 31.46
CA ARG A 125 11.97 -0.39 31.57
C ARG A 125 11.62 0.80 30.67
N GLU A 126 12.53 1.77 30.54
CA GLU A 126 12.32 2.90 29.65
C GLU A 126 12.29 2.46 28.18
N SER A 127 13.23 1.60 27.79
CA SER A 127 13.32 1.02 26.44
C SER A 127 12.10 0.15 26.11
N GLU A 128 11.67 -0.71 27.03
CA GLU A 128 10.42 -1.50 26.93
C GLU A 128 9.19 -0.62 26.70
N LYS A 129 9.10 0.50 27.43
CA LYS A 129 8.00 1.46 27.28
C LYS A 129 8.00 2.09 25.88
N LYS A 130 9.17 2.49 25.36
CA LYS A 130 9.32 3.05 24.01
C LYS A 130 8.93 2.01 22.96
N LEU A 131 9.48 0.80 23.01
CA LEU A 131 9.13 -0.30 22.10
C LEU A 131 7.61 -0.53 22.07
N SER A 132 6.99 -0.66 23.25
CA SER A 132 5.54 -0.89 23.37
C SER A 132 4.72 0.26 22.78
N GLN A 133 5.18 1.51 22.92
CA GLN A 133 4.54 2.68 22.31
C GLN A 133 4.68 2.67 20.78
N THR A 134 5.87 2.40 20.27
CA THR A 134 6.15 2.33 18.83
C THR A 134 5.35 1.21 18.16
N LYS A 135 5.30 0.00 18.74
CA LYS A 135 4.49 -1.12 18.23
C LYS A 135 3.02 -0.74 18.08
N ARG A 136 2.41 -0.12 19.11
CA ARG A 136 1.00 0.31 19.06
C ARG A 136 0.73 1.34 17.95
N GLN A 137 1.65 2.28 17.75
CA GLN A 137 1.55 3.30 16.71
C GLN A 137 1.69 2.68 15.32
N PHE A 138 2.69 1.81 15.16
CA PHE A 138 2.92 1.06 13.92
C PHE A 138 1.71 0.21 13.53
N GLU A 139 1.12 -0.55 14.45
CA GLU A 139 -0.08 -1.33 14.15
C GLU A 139 -1.25 -0.47 13.69
N LYS A 140 -1.41 0.73 14.26
CA LYS A 140 -2.46 1.67 13.83
C LYS A 140 -2.20 2.11 12.39
N LEU A 141 -0.96 2.46 12.06
CA LEU A 141 -0.52 2.84 10.72
C LEU A 141 -0.77 1.69 9.72
N LEU A 142 -0.29 0.49 10.03
CA LEU A 142 -0.42 -0.68 9.16
C LEU A 142 -1.89 -0.99 8.88
N ARG A 143 -2.75 -0.93 9.90
CA ARG A 143 -4.20 -1.12 9.72
C ARG A 143 -4.81 -0.07 8.78
N SER A 144 -4.44 1.21 8.88
CA SER A 144 -4.93 2.22 7.94
C SER A 144 -4.44 2.00 6.50
N MET A 145 -3.17 1.63 6.33
CA MET A 145 -2.59 1.31 5.02
C MET A 145 -3.34 0.14 4.37
N ARG A 146 -3.47 -0.99 5.07
CA ARG A 146 -4.19 -2.19 4.59
C ARG A 146 -5.67 -1.93 4.32
N THR A 147 -6.31 -1.06 5.11
CA THR A 147 -7.71 -0.67 4.86
C THR A 147 -7.83 0.01 3.50
N SER A 148 -6.98 1.00 3.21
CA SER A 148 -6.98 1.69 1.91
C SER A 148 -6.62 0.77 0.74
N GLU A 149 -5.61 -0.11 0.92
CA GLU A 149 -5.21 -1.12 -0.07
C GLU A 149 -6.37 -2.05 -0.43
N SER A 150 -7.09 -2.58 0.56
CA SER A 150 -8.22 -3.51 0.35
C SER A 150 -9.39 -2.92 -0.46
N LYS A 151 -9.45 -1.59 -0.57
CA LYS A 151 -10.48 -0.87 -1.35
C LYS A 151 -10.06 -0.61 -2.79
N MET A 152 -8.79 -0.78 -3.15
CA MET A 152 -8.31 -0.59 -4.52
C MET A 152 -8.85 -1.69 -5.44
N ASP A 153 -8.75 -2.95 -5.05
CA ASP A 153 -9.18 -4.10 -5.85
C ASP A 153 -10.64 -4.02 -6.34
N PRO A 154 -11.66 -3.77 -5.48
CA PRO A 154 -13.03 -3.67 -5.96
C PRO A 154 -13.24 -2.44 -6.88
N VAL A 155 -12.55 -1.33 -6.64
CA VAL A 155 -12.60 -0.15 -7.51
C VAL A 155 -12.00 -0.45 -8.88
N LEU A 156 -10.82 -1.10 -8.92
CA LEU A 156 -10.15 -1.51 -10.15
C LEU A 156 -10.96 -2.54 -10.93
N ALA A 157 -11.61 -3.49 -10.25
CA ALA A 157 -12.48 -4.47 -10.89
C ALA A 157 -13.66 -3.78 -11.60
N SER A 158 -14.33 -2.84 -10.91
CA SER A 158 -15.41 -2.07 -11.51
C SER A 158 -14.92 -1.19 -12.67
N LEU A 159 -13.78 -0.50 -12.53
CA LEU A 159 -13.16 0.25 -13.64
C LEU A 159 -12.90 -0.65 -14.86
N LYS A 160 -12.29 -1.82 -14.63
CA LYS A 160 -11.97 -2.79 -15.68
C LYS A 160 -13.20 -3.25 -16.43
N ASP A 161 -14.28 -3.62 -15.73
CA ASP A 161 -15.52 -4.08 -16.34
C ASP A 161 -16.11 -3.01 -17.25
N ASN A 162 -16.09 -1.76 -16.80
CA ASN A 162 -16.57 -0.63 -17.57
C ASN A 162 -15.71 -0.34 -18.82
N VAL A 163 -14.38 -0.36 -18.67
CA VAL A 163 -13.45 -0.21 -19.80
C VAL A 163 -13.66 -1.32 -20.83
N LEU A 164 -13.76 -2.57 -20.39
CA LEU A 164 -14.00 -3.72 -21.28
C LEU A 164 -15.35 -3.64 -22.00
N TYR A 165 -16.41 -3.23 -21.30
CA TYR A 165 -17.72 -3.05 -21.90
C TYR A 165 -17.69 -1.96 -22.98
N LEU A 166 -17.12 -0.80 -22.66
CA LEU A 166 -17.03 0.32 -23.59
C LEU A 166 -16.15 0.01 -24.81
N LYS A 167 -15.07 -0.77 -24.65
CA LYS A 167 -14.16 -1.17 -25.73
C LYS A 167 -14.87 -1.69 -26.98
N HIS A 168 -15.93 -2.47 -26.81
CA HIS A 168 -16.64 -3.11 -27.91
C HIS A 168 -17.98 -2.46 -28.25
N ASN A 169 -18.47 -1.58 -27.37
CA ASN A 169 -19.83 -1.03 -27.45
C ASN A 169 -19.83 0.50 -27.47
N LEU A 170 -18.71 1.16 -27.75
CA LEU A 170 -18.56 2.59 -27.57
C LEU A 170 -19.54 3.40 -28.43
N ASN A 171 -20.63 3.85 -27.79
CA ASN A 171 -21.63 4.75 -28.37
C ASN A 171 -22.43 5.42 -27.24
N ALA A 172 -23.25 6.41 -27.60
CA ALA A 172 -24.05 7.16 -26.63
C ALA A 172 -25.06 6.28 -25.86
N GLN A 173 -25.60 5.21 -26.47
CA GLN A 173 -26.53 4.31 -25.78
C GLN A 173 -25.82 3.45 -24.73
N ALA A 174 -24.62 2.95 -25.04
CA ALA A 174 -23.81 2.15 -24.13
C ALA A 174 -23.36 2.96 -22.91
N VAL A 175 -22.94 4.21 -23.12
CA VAL A 175 -22.63 5.16 -22.05
C VAL A 175 -23.85 5.42 -21.15
N ALA A 176 -25.04 5.59 -21.75
CA ALA A 176 -26.27 5.76 -20.98
C ALA A 176 -26.63 4.52 -20.16
N ALA A 177 -26.38 3.32 -20.70
CA ALA A 177 -26.69 2.05 -20.03
C ALA A 177 -25.86 1.81 -18.75
N ILE A 178 -24.62 2.31 -18.70
CA ILE A 178 -23.70 2.10 -17.56
C ILE A 178 -23.66 3.27 -16.56
N ARG A 179 -24.50 4.30 -16.76
CA ARG A 179 -24.53 5.48 -15.87
C ARG A 179 -24.76 5.13 -14.40
N GLY A 180 -25.55 4.09 -14.13
CA GLY A 180 -25.76 3.57 -12.77
C GLY A 180 -24.49 3.02 -12.15
N GLU A 181 -23.76 2.19 -12.90
CA GLU A 181 -22.47 1.62 -12.47
C GLU A 181 -21.44 2.70 -12.18
N PHE A 182 -21.34 3.72 -13.05
CA PHE A 182 -20.43 4.85 -12.83
C PHE A 182 -20.76 5.66 -11.57
N THR A 183 -22.04 5.75 -11.20
CA THR A 183 -22.44 6.43 -9.96
C THR A 183 -21.95 5.67 -8.73
N ASN A 184 -21.97 4.33 -8.77
CA ASN A 184 -21.43 3.50 -7.70
C ASN A 184 -19.91 3.60 -7.65
N LEU A 185 -19.25 3.48 -8.80
CA LEU A 185 -17.80 3.60 -8.91
C LEU A 185 -17.28 4.95 -8.39
N LYS A 186 -17.98 6.05 -8.69
CA LYS A 186 -17.66 7.37 -8.14
C LYS A 186 -17.66 7.38 -6.61
N ARG A 187 -18.66 6.75 -5.98
CA ARG A 187 -18.75 6.67 -4.52
C ARG A 187 -17.61 5.83 -3.94
N ASP A 188 -17.27 4.74 -4.60
CA ASP A 188 -16.20 3.84 -4.15
C ASP A 188 -14.83 4.51 -4.27
N ILE A 189 -14.56 5.23 -5.36
CA ILE A 189 -13.35 6.05 -5.54
C ILE A 189 -13.27 7.14 -4.46
N GLN A 190 -14.36 7.85 -4.16
CA GLN A 190 -14.38 8.86 -3.10
C GLN A 190 -14.08 8.28 -1.71
N THR A 191 -14.59 7.08 -1.44
CA THR A 191 -14.30 6.35 -0.20
C THR A 191 -12.83 5.94 -0.15
N LEU A 192 -12.30 5.39 -1.24
CA LEU A 192 -10.89 5.02 -1.37
C LEU A 192 -9.96 6.21 -1.13
N ILE A 193 -10.23 7.36 -1.75
CA ILE A 193 -9.45 8.60 -1.56
C ILE A 193 -9.49 9.05 -0.09
N THR A 194 -10.64 8.94 0.56
CA THR A 194 -10.79 9.29 2.00
C THR A 194 -9.93 8.38 2.89
N ASP A 195 -9.94 7.07 2.63
CA ASP A 195 -9.13 6.11 3.39
C ASP A 195 -7.63 6.29 3.13
N MET A 196 -7.23 6.60 1.90
CA MET A 196 -5.85 6.96 1.56
C MET A 196 -5.38 8.22 2.31
N ASN A 197 -6.19 9.28 2.34
CA ASN A 197 -5.87 10.50 3.09
C ASN A 197 -5.67 10.22 4.59
N ARG A 198 -6.48 9.32 5.14
CA ARG A 198 -6.32 8.87 6.53
C ARG A 198 -4.99 8.14 6.74
N SER A 199 -4.64 7.21 5.84
CA SER A 199 -3.38 6.47 5.87
C SER A 199 -2.16 7.40 5.74
N ILE A 200 -2.21 8.37 4.83
CA ILE A 200 -1.17 9.41 4.67
C ILE A 200 -1.00 10.21 5.96
N ALA A 201 -2.11 10.62 6.58
CA ALA A 201 -2.07 11.34 7.86
C ALA A 201 -1.52 10.49 9.01
N ASP A 202 -1.84 9.19 9.07
CA ASP A 202 -1.24 8.26 10.04
C ASP A 202 0.25 8.05 9.76
N SER A 203 0.68 8.04 8.49
CA SER A 203 2.09 7.94 8.07
C SER A 203 2.90 9.14 8.58
N ASN A 204 2.41 10.36 8.33
CA ASN A 204 3.05 11.59 8.81
C ASN A 204 3.20 11.61 10.34
N ARG A 205 2.16 11.16 11.07
CA ARG A 205 2.21 11.06 12.54
C ARG A 205 3.26 10.06 13.00
N PHE A 206 3.35 8.90 12.35
CA PHE A 206 4.32 7.87 12.69
C PHE A 206 5.75 8.37 12.44
N ILE A 207 6.02 8.96 11.28
CA ILE A 207 7.33 9.54 10.94
C ILE A 207 7.73 10.62 11.96
N GLU A 208 6.81 11.54 12.30
CA GLU A 208 7.08 12.59 13.28
C GLU A 208 7.46 12.00 14.66
N GLN A 209 6.75 10.96 15.11
CA GLN A 209 7.05 10.27 16.36
C GLN A 209 8.40 9.55 16.30
N MET A 210 8.67 8.88 15.19
CA MET A 210 9.94 8.21 14.91
C MET A 210 11.11 9.17 14.70
N ASN A 211 10.89 10.49 14.55
CA ASN A 211 11.96 11.49 14.51
C ASN A 211 12.23 12.14 15.88
N LYS A 212 11.25 12.12 16.79
CA LYS A 212 11.36 12.73 18.13
C LYS A 212 11.92 11.78 19.20
N GLY A 213 11.81 10.47 19.00
CA GLY A 213 12.23 9.43 19.95
C GLY A 213 13.72 9.14 19.95
#